data_AF-A0AAV5IDT8-F1
#
_entry.id   AF-A0AAV5IDT8-F1
#
_cell.length_a   1.000
_cell.length_b   1.000
_cell.length_c   1.000
_cell.angle_alpha   90.00
_cell.angle_beta   90.00
_cell.angle_gamma   90.00
#
_symmetry.space_group_name_H-M   'P 1'
#
loop_
_entity.id
_entity.type
_entity.pdbx_description
1 polymer ?
#
loop_
_entity_poly.entity_id
_entity_poly.type
_entity_poly.pdbx_seq_one_letter_code
_entity_poly.pdbx_strand_id
1 'polypeptide(L)'
;MAYRGSLSFGGGSGHGQGQQAVPFHAGKGSLKVLLLHGNLDIWVKEAKNLPNKDMFHNKLNGMLGTFGVRVSKKVEGHMPKITSDPYVTVAVSDAVIGRTFVISNSENPVWMQHFNVHVAHYAAEVHFVVKDNDVVGSQIMGAVGIPVEQLCSGTKVEGTFPILNSSGKPCNPGAVLSLTIQYTPIEKITLYHRGIGASPDGIPGTYFPLRRGGKVTLYQDAHVHDGLLPSLKLDGGVRFQQEKCWQDIFNAISQARRLIYIAGWSVYHNIKLVRTDNGTDCMLGDILKIKSQEGVRVLLLVWDDPTSMSILGLKRVSN
;
A
#
# COMPACT_ATOMS: atom_id res chain seq x y z
N MET A 1 22.30 -24.99 -0.70
CA MET A 1 21.49 -24.57 0.47
C MET A 1 20.44 -23.59 -0.03
N ALA A 2 19.20 -24.06 -0.22
CA ALA A 2 18.12 -23.27 -0.76
C ALA A 2 17.39 -22.54 0.38
N TYR A 3 17.42 -21.22 0.37
CA TYR A 3 16.62 -20.38 1.27
C TYR A 3 15.17 -20.35 0.77
N ARG A 4 14.26 -21.02 1.50
CA ARG A 4 12.81 -20.81 1.37
C ARG A 4 12.45 -19.61 2.24
N GLY A 5 12.17 -18.47 1.64
CA GLY A 5 11.58 -17.32 2.32
C GLY A 5 10.13 -17.61 2.69
N SER A 6 9.81 -17.52 3.98
CA SER A 6 8.45 -17.62 4.50
C SER A 6 7.62 -16.40 4.07
N LEU A 7 6.46 -16.64 3.48
CA LEU A 7 5.45 -15.63 3.18
C LEU A 7 4.85 -15.10 4.49
N SER A 8 5.07 -13.83 4.80
CA SER A 8 4.36 -13.12 5.86
C SER A 8 3.02 -12.65 5.30
N PHE A 9 1.92 -13.27 5.72
CA PHE A 9 0.57 -12.82 5.42
C PHE A 9 0.23 -11.62 6.32
N GLY A 10 0.47 -10.41 5.82
CA GLY A 10 -0.09 -9.18 6.38
C GLY A 10 -1.49 -8.95 5.80
N GLY A 11 -2.53 -9.25 6.58
CA GLY A 11 -3.90 -8.85 6.26
C GLY A 11 -4.11 -7.37 6.59
N GLY A 12 -4.03 -6.51 5.58
CA GLY A 12 -4.25 -5.08 5.75
C GLY A 12 -4.29 -4.37 4.40
N SER A 13 -5.51 -4.11 3.89
CA SER A 13 -5.81 -3.60 2.54
C SER A 13 -5.26 -4.49 1.41
N GLY A 14 -6.00 -4.66 0.31
CA GLY A 14 -5.57 -5.44 -0.86
C GLY A 14 -4.44 -4.77 -1.67
N HIS A 15 -3.50 -4.12 -0.99
CA HIS A 15 -2.34 -3.41 -1.54
C HIS A 15 -1.04 -4.06 -1.07
N GLY A 16 -0.98 -5.40 -1.11
CA GLY A 16 0.32 -6.06 -1.10
C GLY A 16 1.13 -5.61 -2.31
N GLN A 17 2.42 -5.33 -2.11
CA GLN A 17 3.40 -5.35 -3.19
C GLN A 17 3.32 -6.73 -3.84
N GLY A 18 2.48 -6.85 -4.87
CA GLY A 18 2.29 -8.08 -5.59
C GLY A 18 3.54 -8.34 -6.41
N GLN A 19 4.11 -9.54 -6.28
CA GLN A 19 4.96 -10.06 -7.33
C GLN A 19 4.05 -10.45 -8.48
N GLN A 20 4.36 -9.95 -9.67
CA GLN A 20 3.73 -10.36 -10.89
C GLN A 20 4.81 -10.72 -11.89
N ALA A 21 4.90 -12.01 -12.22
CA ALA A 21 5.69 -12.45 -13.37
C ALA A 21 5.14 -11.75 -14.62
N VAL A 22 5.94 -10.87 -15.22
CA VAL A 22 5.58 -10.22 -16.48
C VAL A 22 6.08 -11.13 -17.61
N PRO A 23 5.21 -11.82 -18.36
CA PRO A 23 5.65 -12.84 -19.33
C PRO A 23 6.11 -12.23 -20.66
N PHE A 24 6.58 -10.99 -20.67
CA PHE A 24 6.86 -10.23 -21.89
C PHE A 24 8.25 -9.60 -21.80
N HIS A 25 9.07 -9.81 -22.83
CA HIS A 25 10.18 -8.93 -23.18
C HIS A 25 9.69 -8.06 -24.34
N ALA A 26 9.60 -6.74 -24.15
CA ALA A 26 9.06 -5.86 -25.19
C ALA A 26 10.09 -5.55 -26.29
N GLY A 27 11.37 -5.91 -26.09
CA GLY A 27 12.46 -5.71 -27.03
C GLY A 27 12.86 -6.95 -27.82
N LYS A 28 13.15 -6.77 -29.12
CA LYS A 28 13.90 -7.75 -29.94
C LYS A 28 15.40 -7.54 -29.71
N GLY A 29 15.94 -8.01 -28.59
CA GLY A 29 17.37 -7.92 -28.30
C GLY A 29 17.73 -8.30 -26.86
N SER A 30 19.00 -8.59 -26.62
CA SER A 30 19.53 -8.77 -25.26
C SER A 30 19.59 -7.40 -24.57
N LEU A 31 18.59 -7.10 -23.74
CA LEU A 31 18.57 -5.87 -22.96
C LEU A 31 19.50 -5.98 -21.75
N LYS A 32 20.19 -4.87 -21.45
CA LYS A 32 21.10 -4.80 -20.30
C LYS A 32 20.31 -4.63 -19.01
N VAL A 33 20.61 -5.47 -18.01
CA VAL A 33 20.09 -5.30 -16.66
C VAL A 33 20.89 -4.20 -15.96
N LEU A 34 20.19 -3.18 -15.46
CA LEU A 34 20.78 -2.02 -14.78
C LEU A 34 20.07 -1.78 -13.44
N LEU A 35 20.77 -1.13 -12.51
CA LEU A 35 20.23 -0.72 -11.22
C LEU A 35 19.43 0.58 -11.37
N LEU A 36 18.14 0.52 -11.07
CA LEU A 36 17.31 1.69 -10.80
C LEU A 36 17.29 1.95 -9.30
N HIS A 37 18.21 2.80 -8.82
CA HIS A 37 18.22 3.30 -7.45
C HIS A 37 17.94 4.81 -7.43
N GLY A 38 16.75 5.20 -6.98
CA GLY A 38 16.28 6.59 -7.06
C GLY A 38 14.76 6.67 -7.17
N ASN A 39 14.26 7.63 -7.95
CA ASN A 39 12.83 7.88 -8.13
C ASN A 39 12.40 7.71 -9.58
N LEU A 40 11.25 7.08 -9.80
CA LEU A 40 10.52 7.10 -11.06
C LEU A 40 9.32 8.05 -10.93
N ASP A 41 9.31 9.10 -11.74
CA ASP A 41 8.14 9.95 -11.98
C ASP A 41 7.37 9.39 -13.18
N ILE A 42 6.13 8.96 -12.97
CA ILE A 42 5.35 8.20 -13.92
C ILE A 42 3.97 8.81 -14.07
N TRP A 43 3.55 9.06 -15.32
CA TRP A 43 2.16 9.36 -15.66
C TRP A 43 1.60 8.26 -16.56
N VAL A 44 0.54 7.60 -16.10
CA VAL A 44 -0.28 6.72 -16.94
C VAL A 44 -1.48 7.54 -17.41
N LYS A 45 -1.51 7.92 -18.68
CA LYS A 45 -2.47 8.91 -19.21
C LYS A 45 -3.77 8.25 -19.67
N GLU A 46 -3.70 7.49 -20.75
CA GLU A 46 -4.86 6.87 -21.39
C GLU A 46 -4.45 5.62 -22.18
N ALA A 47 -5.40 4.74 -22.46
CA ALA A 47 -5.27 3.71 -23.47
C ALA A 47 -6.38 3.84 -24.51
N LYS A 48 -6.13 3.33 -25.72
CA LYS A 48 -7.11 3.33 -26.82
C LYS A 48 -7.22 1.94 -27.42
N ASN A 49 -8.40 1.61 -27.94
CA ASN A 49 -8.72 0.37 -28.65
C ASN A 49 -8.35 -0.91 -27.87
N LEU A 50 -8.59 -0.94 -26.55
CA LEU A 50 -8.37 -2.13 -25.75
C LEU A 50 -9.30 -3.28 -26.20
N PRO A 51 -8.84 -4.55 -26.13
CA PRO A 51 -9.69 -5.67 -26.45
C PRO A 51 -10.81 -5.81 -25.42
N ASN A 52 -12.03 -6.09 -25.88
CA ASN A 52 -13.14 -6.47 -25.03
C ASN A 52 -12.97 -7.93 -24.55
N LYS A 53 -12.69 -8.12 -23.26
CA LYS A 53 -12.43 -9.43 -22.66
C LYS A 53 -13.65 -10.06 -21.97
N ASP A 54 -14.70 -9.29 -21.65
CA ASP A 54 -15.95 -9.81 -21.06
C ASP A 54 -16.65 -10.86 -21.92
N MET A 55 -16.42 -10.83 -23.23
CA MET A 55 -16.98 -11.82 -24.15
C MET A 55 -16.47 -13.25 -23.92
N PHE A 56 -15.39 -13.47 -23.16
CA PHE A 56 -14.90 -14.83 -22.88
C PHE A 56 -15.81 -15.58 -21.90
N HIS A 57 -16.44 -14.87 -20.94
CA HIS A 57 -17.42 -15.48 -20.03
C HIS A 57 -18.74 -15.83 -20.74
N ASN A 58 -19.13 -15.06 -21.76
CA ASN A 58 -20.34 -15.37 -22.54
C ASN A 58 -20.21 -16.63 -23.40
N LYS A 59 -19.00 -17.03 -23.81
CA LYS A 59 -18.79 -18.28 -24.57
C LYS A 59 -18.81 -19.53 -23.69
N LEU A 60 -18.44 -19.42 -22.41
CA LEU A 60 -18.52 -20.54 -21.46
C LEU A 60 -19.97 -20.84 -21.04
N ASN A 61 -20.82 -19.81 -20.90
CA ASN A 61 -22.27 -20.01 -20.73
C ASN A 61 -22.95 -20.58 -21.98
N GLY A 62 -22.38 -20.35 -23.18
CA GLY A 62 -22.90 -20.91 -24.43
C GLY A 62 -22.65 -22.41 -24.61
N MET A 63 -21.69 -22.99 -23.88
CA MET A 63 -21.33 -24.42 -24.02
C MET A 63 -21.99 -25.34 -22.99
N LEU A 64 -22.70 -24.79 -22.00
CA LEU A 64 -23.50 -25.55 -21.04
C LEU A 64 -24.98 -25.72 -21.49
N GLY A 65 -25.31 -25.24 -22.69
CA GLY A 65 -26.63 -25.32 -23.30
C GLY A 65 -26.87 -26.55 -24.19
N THR A 66 -25.93 -27.49 -24.28
CA THR A 66 -26.05 -28.71 -25.10
C THR A 66 -26.96 -29.78 -24.49
N PHE A 67 -27.81 -29.41 -23.53
CA PHE A 67 -28.95 -30.19 -23.06
C PHE A 67 -30.26 -29.43 -23.32
N GLY A 68 -30.66 -29.44 -24.60
CA GLY A 68 -32.06 -29.58 -25.05
C GLY A 68 -33.19 -28.89 -24.30
N VAL A 69 -33.17 -27.56 -24.13
CA VAL A 69 -34.40 -26.79 -23.88
C VAL A 69 -34.42 -25.52 -24.74
N ARG A 70 -35.22 -25.55 -25.80
CA ARG A 70 -35.57 -24.35 -26.58
C ARG A 70 -36.52 -23.48 -25.77
N VAL A 71 -36.00 -22.42 -25.13
CA VAL A 71 -36.82 -21.29 -24.68
C VAL A 71 -36.57 -20.11 -25.61
N SER A 72 -37.44 -19.98 -26.60
CA SER A 72 -37.53 -18.80 -27.46
C SER A 72 -38.19 -17.67 -26.68
N LYS A 73 -37.40 -16.84 -25.97
CA LYS A 73 -37.84 -15.50 -25.57
C LYS A 73 -36.84 -14.47 -26.07
N LYS A 74 -37.20 -13.84 -27.19
CA LYS A 74 -36.59 -12.63 -27.71
C LYS A 74 -36.89 -11.50 -26.72
N VAL A 75 -35.96 -11.21 -25.82
CA VAL A 75 -35.99 -9.99 -25.00
C VAL A 75 -35.13 -8.97 -25.74
N GLU A 76 -35.77 -8.21 -26.62
CA GLU A 76 -35.24 -6.94 -27.14
C GLU A 76 -35.29 -5.91 -26.01
N GLY A 77 -34.36 -6.03 -25.07
CA GLY A 77 -34.01 -5.01 -24.10
C GLY A 77 -32.60 -4.55 -24.39
N HIS A 78 -32.36 -3.24 -24.42
CA HIS A 78 -31.01 -2.66 -24.49
C HIS A 78 -30.17 -3.19 -23.31
N MET A 79 -29.47 -4.30 -23.53
CA MET A 79 -28.41 -4.75 -22.64
C MET A 79 -27.31 -3.69 -22.75
N PRO A 80 -26.94 -2.99 -21.66
CA PRO A 80 -25.76 -2.13 -21.71
C PRO A 80 -24.59 -2.99 -22.16
N LYS A 81 -23.83 -2.48 -23.13
CA LYS A 81 -22.66 -3.17 -23.67
C LYS A 81 -21.65 -3.28 -22.54
N ILE A 82 -21.64 -4.41 -21.83
CA ILE A 82 -20.65 -4.71 -20.81
C ILE A 82 -19.32 -4.86 -21.55
N THR A 83 -18.36 -4.03 -21.18
CA THR A 83 -17.02 -4.01 -21.76
C THR A 83 -16.01 -3.99 -20.62
N SER A 84 -14.76 -4.30 -20.94
CA SER A 84 -13.71 -4.46 -19.95
C SER A 84 -13.61 -3.28 -18.97
N ASP A 85 -13.15 -3.59 -17.76
CA ASP A 85 -12.87 -2.70 -16.64
C ASP A 85 -11.34 -2.50 -16.50
N PRO A 86 -10.68 -1.75 -17.39
CA PRO A 86 -9.23 -1.74 -17.46
C PRO A 86 -8.55 -0.96 -16.34
N TYR A 87 -7.35 -1.44 -15.99
CA TYR A 87 -6.37 -0.73 -15.19
C TYR A 87 -4.95 -1.10 -15.61
N VAL A 88 -3.97 -0.31 -15.16
CA VAL A 88 -2.55 -0.54 -15.44
C VAL A 88 -1.81 -0.80 -14.14
N THR A 89 -0.96 -1.83 -14.13
CA THR A 89 0.09 -2.01 -13.12
C THR A 89 1.45 -1.67 -13.70
N VAL A 90 2.24 -0.89 -12.95
CA VAL A 90 3.64 -0.61 -13.28
C VAL A 90 4.52 -1.57 -12.48
N ALA A 91 5.42 -2.28 -13.13
CA ALA A 91 6.28 -3.29 -12.51
C ALA A 91 7.74 -3.14 -12.91
N VAL A 92 8.64 -3.41 -11.96
CA VAL A 92 10.09 -3.43 -12.14
C VAL A 92 10.63 -4.71 -11.52
N SER A 93 11.29 -5.56 -12.31
CA SER A 93 11.79 -6.86 -11.82
C SER A 93 10.69 -7.70 -11.13
N ASP A 94 9.53 -7.80 -11.78
CA ASP A 94 8.30 -8.44 -11.29
C ASP A 94 7.67 -7.81 -10.02
N ALA A 95 8.27 -6.81 -9.40
CA ALA A 95 7.66 -6.08 -8.29
C ALA A 95 6.68 -5.01 -8.83
N VAL A 96 5.40 -5.08 -8.45
CA VAL A 96 4.43 -4.03 -8.78
C VAL A 96 4.71 -2.79 -7.92
N ILE A 97 5.09 -1.71 -8.57
CA ILE A 97 5.46 -0.42 -7.96
C ILE A 97 4.35 0.64 -8.08
N GLY A 98 3.32 0.38 -8.87
CA GLY A 98 2.18 1.29 -9.05
C GLY A 98 0.99 0.59 -9.66
N ARG A 99 -0.22 1.06 -9.33
CA ARG A 99 -1.48 0.56 -9.89
C ARG A 99 -2.43 1.74 -10.09
N THR A 100 -3.00 1.87 -11.29
CA THR A 100 -4.04 2.88 -11.55
C THR A 100 -5.39 2.49 -10.95
N PHE A 101 -6.30 3.44 -10.87
CA PHE A 101 -7.71 3.13 -10.68
C PHE A 101 -8.23 2.22 -11.81
N VAL A 102 -9.25 1.44 -11.48
CA VAL A 102 -10.05 0.69 -12.46
C VAL A 102 -11.04 1.65 -13.08
N ILE A 103 -11.08 1.72 -14.40
CA ILE A 103 -12.10 2.48 -15.13
C ILE A 103 -13.11 1.47 -15.65
N SER A 104 -14.36 1.58 -15.22
CA SER A 104 -15.37 0.60 -15.62
C SER A 104 -15.85 0.77 -17.05
N ASN A 105 -16.10 -0.33 -17.74
CA ASN A 105 -16.73 -0.42 -19.05
C ASN A 105 -16.16 0.55 -20.10
N SER A 106 -14.83 0.51 -20.30
CA SER A 106 -14.18 1.37 -21.29
C SER A 106 -13.05 0.67 -22.03
N GLU A 107 -13.18 0.59 -23.36
CA GLU A 107 -12.09 0.18 -24.26
C GLU A 107 -11.10 1.35 -24.53
N ASN A 108 -11.42 2.56 -24.07
CA ASN A 108 -10.60 3.77 -24.23
C ASN A 108 -10.48 4.54 -22.90
N PRO A 109 -9.90 3.92 -21.85
CA PRO A 109 -9.84 4.52 -20.52
C PRO A 109 -8.88 5.71 -20.47
N VAL A 110 -9.25 6.74 -19.70
CA VAL A 110 -8.40 7.88 -19.36
C VAL A 110 -8.19 7.87 -17.85
N TRP A 111 -6.97 7.57 -17.40
CA TRP A 111 -6.63 7.52 -15.98
C TRP A 111 -6.03 8.83 -15.48
N MET A 112 -5.16 9.45 -16.29
CA MET A 112 -4.39 10.65 -15.92
C MET A 112 -3.80 10.57 -14.50
N GLN A 113 -3.21 9.42 -14.19
CA GLN A 113 -2.73 9.12 -12.84
C GLN A 113 -1.22 9.22 -12.75
N HIS A 114 -0.78 9.96 -11.73
CA HIS A 114 0.63 10.22 -11.43
C HIS A 114 1.12 9.31 -10.30
N PHE A 115 2.34 8.83 -10.44
CA PHE A 115 3.08 8.11 -9.41
C PHE A 115 4.48 8.70 -9.29
N ASN A 116 4.94 8.89 -8.06
CA ASN A 116 6.34 9.16 -7.75
C ASN A 116 6.84 8.05 -6.84
N VAL A 117 7.62 7.13 -7.38
CA VAL A 117 7.95 5.87 -6.72
C VAL A 117 9.44 5.73 -6.50
N HIS A 118 9.81 5.42 -5.26
CA HIS A 118 11.19 5.05 -4.91
C HIS A 118 11.48 3.64 -5.41
N VAL A 119 12.60 3.47 -6.12
CA VAL A 119 13.06 2.20 -6.69
C VAL A 119 14.48 1.90 -6.25
N ALA A 120 14.76 0.62 -6.03
CA ALA A 120 16.09 0.07 -5.73
C ALA A 120 16.21 -1.33 -6.35
N HIS A 121 15.91 -1.44 -7.65
CA HIS A 121 15.73 -2.73 -8.34
C HIS A 121 16.70 -2.87 -9.52
N TYR A 122 17.17 -4.10 -9.75
CA TYR A 122 17.82 -4.45 -11.01
C TYR A 122 16.77 -4.87 -12.03
N ALA A 123 16.74 -4.22 -13.20
CA ALA A 123 15.81 -4.55 -14.26
C ALA A 123 16.38 -4.20 -15.64
N ALA A 124 15.89 -4.91 -16.66
CA ALA A 124 16.12 -4.56 -18.06
C ALA A 124 15.06 -3.61 -18.61
N GLU A 125 13.81 -3.73 -18.13
CA GLU A 125 12.67 -2.93 -18.54
C GLU A 125 11.79 -2.55 -17.34
N VAL A 126 11.10 -1.42 -17.44
CA VAL A 126 9.92 -1.08 -16.62
C VAL A 126 8.68 -1.45 -17.41
N HIS A 127 7.81 -2.28 -16.84
CA HIS A 127 6.63 -2.81 -17.52
C HIS A 127 5.36 -2.10 -17.08
N PHE A 128 4.55 -1.68 -18.05
CA PHE A 128 3.19 -1.19 -17.86
C PHE A 128 2.23 -2.25 -18.36
N VAL A 129 1.65 -3.03 -17.44
CA VAL A 129 0.78 -4.16 -17.78
C VAL A 129 -0.68 -3.71 -17.70
N VAL A 130 -1.37 -3.75 -18.83
CA VAL A 130 -2.80 -3.44 -18.94
C VAL A 130 -3.60 -4.71 -18.63
N LYS A 131 -4.56 -4.59 -17.72
CA LYS A 131 -5.37 -5.70 -17.22
C LYS A 131 -6.84 -5.36 -17.22
N ASP A 132 -7.67 -6.38 -17.31
CA ASP A 132 -9.09 -6.34 -17.00
C ASP A 132 -9.33 -6.73 -15.53
N ASN A 133 -10.30 -6.10 -14.88
CA ASN A 133 -10.64 -6.36 -13.49
C ASN A 133 -11.96 -7.16 -13.39
N ASP A 134 -11.89 -8.47 -13.59
CA ASP A 134 -13.06 -9.34 -13.52
C ASP A 134 -13.36 -9.83 -12.10
N VAL A 135 -14.62 -10.20 -11.86
CA VAL A 135 -15.13 -10.71 -10.57
C VAL A 135 -14.37 -11.96 -10.07
N VAL A 136 -13.76 -12.73 -10.98
CA VAL A 136 -13.06 -14.00 -10.69
C VAL A 136 -11.53 -13.85 -10.75
N GLY A 137 -11.01 -12.63 -10.93
CA GLY A 137 -9.57 -12.34 -10.96
C GLY A 137 -9.15 -11.47 -12.15
N SER A 138 -7.95 -10.89 -12.09
CA SER A 138 -7.50 -9.97 -13.14
C SER A 138 -6.92 -10.69 -14.36
N GLN A 139 -7.39 -10.38 -15.57
CA GLN A 139 -6.83 -10.91 -16.81
C GLN A 139 -5.85 -9.92 -17.46
N ILE A 140 -4.67 -10.38 -17.89
CA ILE A 140 -3.72 -9.55 -18.65
C ILE A 140 -4.20 -9.37 -20.09
N MET A 141 -4.29 -8.12 -20.54
CA MET A 141 -4.57 -7.78 -21.94
C MET A 141 -3.27 -7.68 -22.76
N GLY A 142 -2.25 -7.07 -22.17
CA GLY A 142 -0.93 -6.89 -22.77
C GLY A 142 -0.07 -5.94 -21.95
N ALA A 143 1.11 -5.58 -22.47
CA ALA A 143 2.04 -4.70 -21.77
C ALA A 143 2.83 -3.78 -22.71
N VAL A 144 3.36 -2.71 -22.14
CA VAL A 144 4.40 -1.85 -22.72
C VAL A 144 5.65 -1.98 -21.85
N GLY A 145 6.80 -2.28 -22.46
CA GLY A 145 8.11 -2.26 -21.79
C GLY A 145 8.89 -1.02 -22.17
N ILE A 146 9.43 -0.32 -21.17
CA ILE A 146 10.35 0.80 -21.36
C ILE A 146 11.74 0.36 -20.92
N PRO A 147 12.75 0.34 -21.82
CA PRO A 147 14.10 -0.08 -21.48
C PRO A 147 14.72 0.78 -20.39
N VAL A 148 15.30 0.13 -19.36
CA VAL A 148 15.96 0.82 -18.26
C VAL A 148 17.16 1.63 -18.75
N GLU A 149 17.88 1.12 -19.75
CA GLU A 149 19.00 1.82 -20.36
C GLU A 149 18.61 3.21 -20.90
N GLN A 150 17.42 3.32 -21.49
CA GLN A 150 16.86 4.61 -21.94
C GLN A 150 16.49 5.53 -20.77
N LEU A 151 16.06 4.98 -19.63
CA LEU A 151 15.76 5.78 -18.44
C LEU A 151 17.04 6.29 -17.76
N CYS A 152 18.08 5.46 -17.71
CA CYS A 152 19.36 5.80 -17.11
C CYS A 152 20.11 6.91 -17.88
N SER A 153 19.79 7.17 -19.16
CA SER A 153 20.34 8.33 -19.89
C SER A 153 19.84 9.67 -19.35
N GLY A 154 18.83 9.67 -18.48
CA GLY A 154 18.19 10.87 -17.92
C GLY A 154 17.14 11.50 -18.83
N THR A 155 16.86 10.90 -19.99
CA THR A 155 15.82 11.37 -20.92
C THR A 155 14.43 11.05 -20.38
N LYS A 156 13.55 12.06 -20.36
CA LYS A 156 12.12 11.86 -20.13
C LYS A 156 11.53 11.09 -21.31
N VAL A 157 10.97 9.92 -21.05
CA VAL A 157 10.28 9.12 -22.07
C VAL A 157 8.82 9.51 -22.06
N GLU A 158 8.31 9.97 -23.20
CA GLU A 158 6.92 10.43 -23.34
C GLU A 158 6.41 10.04 -24.73
N GLY A 159 5.25 9.39 -24.77
CA GLY A 159 4.67 8.97 -26.04
C GLY A 159 3.51 8.01 -25.89
N THR A 160 3.13 7.46 -27.03
CA THR A 160 2.05 6.48 -27.20
C THR A 160 2.66 5.20 -27.75
N PHE A 161 2.53 4.12 -26.99
CA PHE A 161 3.24 2.86 -27.25
C PHE A 161 2.24 1.75 -27.57
N PRO A 162 2.56 0.84 -28.51
CA PRO A 162 1.70 -0.29 -28.81
C PRO A 162 1.64 -1.25 -27.61
N ILE A 163 0.44 -1.69 -27.25
CA ILE A 163 0.25 -2.67 -26.18
C ILE A 163 0.48 -4.06 -26.76
N LEU A 164 1.51 -4.76 -26.30
CA LEU A 164 1.93 -6.06 -26.84
C LEU A 164 1.40 -7.22 -25.99
N ASN A 165 1.05 -8.33 -26.65
CA ASN A 165 0.69 -9.59 -26.02
C ASN A 165 1.90 -10.53 -25.86
N SER A 166 1.67 -11.78 -25.43
CA SER A 166 2.72 -12.80 -25.19
C SER A 166 3.50 -13.20 -26.41
N SER A 167 2.95 -12.98 -27.59
CA SER A 167 3.63 -13.24 -28.86
C SER A 167 4.43 -12.04 -29.37
N GLY A 168 4.49 -10.94 -28.62
CA GLY A 168 5.14 -9.69 -29.04
C GLY A 168 4.37 -8.94 -30.13
N LYS A 169 3.10 -9.28 -30.36
CA LYS A 169 2.21 -8.62 -31.33
C LYS A 169 1.24 -7.68 -30.61
N PRO A 170 0.71 -6.64 -31.28
CA PRO A 170 -0.34 -5.81 -30.70
C PRO A 170 -1.51 -6.65 -30.17
N CYS A 171 -2.01 -6.32 -28.98
CA CYS A 171 -3.09 -7.08 -28.35
C CYS A 171 -4.45 -6.92 -29.05
N ASN A 172 -4.65 -5.79 -29.74
CA ASN A 172 -5.78 -5.49 -30.62
C ASN A 172 -5.31 -4.45 -31.66
N PRO A 173 -5.87 -4.39 -32.89
CA PRO A 173 -5.49 -3.37 -33.87
C PRO A 173 -5.70 -1.96 -33.31
N GLY A 174 -4.64 -1.15 -33.37
CA GLY A 174 -4.66 0.22 -32.82
C GLY A 174 -4.61 0.31 -31.30
N ALA A 175 -4.38 -0.80 -30.58
CA ALA A 175 -4.25 -0.80 -29.13
C ALA A 175 -2.96 -0.12 -28.67
N VAL A 176 -3.10 0.99 -27.96
CA VAL A 176 -1.97 1.80 -27.51
C VAL A 176 -2.16 2.31 -26.10
N LEU A 177 -1.05 2.55 -25.41
CA LEU A 177 -0.98 3.16 -24.09
C LEU A 177 -0.15 4.44 -24.18
N SER A 178 -0.73 5.56 -23.77
CA SER A 178 -0.06 6.86 -23.67
C SER A 178 0.46 7.05 -22.24
N LEU A 179 1.75 7.30 -22.12
CA LEU A 179 2.42 7.44 -20.82
C LEU A 179 3.62 8.38 -20.86
N THR A 180 4.06 8.74 -19.68
CA THR A 180 5.32 9.44 -19.44
C THR A 180 6.06 8.77 -18.30
N ILE A 181 7.38 8.64 -18.41
CA ILE A 181 8.25 8.16 -17.34
C ILE A 181 9.59 8.87 -17.36
N GLN A 182 10.07 9.26 -16.19
CA GLN A 182 11.39 9.85 -16.00
C GLN A 182 12.06 9.25 -14.77
N TYR A 183 13.33 8.89 -14.90
CA TYR A 183 14.14 8.39 -13.80
C TYR A 183 15.06 9.49 -13.26
N THR A 184 15.04 9.66 -11.94
CA THR A 184 15.99 10.50 -11.21
C THR A 184 16.84 9.60 -10.31
N PRO A 185 18.14 9.42 -10.58
CA PRO A 185 19.01 8.61 -9.74
C PRO A 185 19.25 9.25 -8.38
N ILE A 186 19.53 8.43 -7.36
CA ILE A 186 19.63 8.86 -5.96
C ILE A 186 20.65 10.00 -5.76
N GLU A 187 21.74 10.00 -6.52
CA GLU A 187 22.81 11.00 -6.46
C GLU A 187 22.37 12.39 -6.97
N LYS A 188 21.21 12.49 -7.62
CA LYS A 188 20.60 13.77 -8.01
C LYS A 188 19.52 14.24 -7.04
N ILE A 189 19.17 13.43 -6.03
CA ILE A 189 18.14 13.75 -5.05
C ILE A 189 18.78 14.47 -3.87
N THR A 190 18.88 15.80 -3.99
CA THR A 190 19.56 16.68 -3.02
C THR A 190 19.03 16.59 -1.59
N LEU A 191 17.77 16.15 -1.42
CA LEU A 191 17.14 15.93 -0.11
C LEU A 191 17.95 15.00 0.80
N TYR A 192 18.62 13.99 0.23
CA TYR A 192 19.30 12.95 1.00
C TYR A 192 20.80 13.19 1.21
N HIS A 193 21.37 14.26 0.63
CA HIS A 193 22.81 14.48 0.61
C HIS A 193 23.36 15.11 1.90
N ARG A 194 22.54 15.83 2.67
CA ARG A 194 23.00 16.67 3.79
C ARG A 194 22.49 16.23 5.17
N GLY A 195 21.89 15.03 5.27
CA GLY A 195 21.32 14.54 6.53
C GLY A 195 20.08 15.31 7.01
N ILE A 196 19.62 14.99 8.22
CA ILE A 196 18.41 15.57 8.82
C ILE A 196 18.64 17.06 9.10
N GLY A 197 17.71 17.91 8.67
CA GLY A 197 17.72 19.37 8.89
C GLY A 197 18.07 20.22 7.67
N ALA A 198 18.47 19.60 6.55
CA ALA A 198 18.79 20.34 5.32
C ALA A 198 17.57 20.80 4.51
N SER A 199 16.42 20.13 4.67
CA SER A 199 15.14 20.56 4.10
C SER A 199 14.27 21.17 5.19
N PRO A 200 13.83 22.44 5.04
CA PRO A 200 12.97 23.09 6.02
C PRO A 200 11.56 22.46 6.12
N ASP A 201 11.17 21.63 5.16
CA ASP A 201 9.78 21.20 4.98
C ASP A 201 9.53 19.74 5.37
N GLY A 202 10.55 19.00 5.80
CA GLY A 202 10.45 17.58 6.16
C GLY A 202 10.41 16.65 4.96
N ILE A 203 9.73 15.50 5.11
CA ILE A 203 9.57 14.51 4.03
C ILE A 203 8.46 14.99 3.08
N PRO A 204 8.71 15.16 1.77
CA PRO A 204 7.71 15.60 0.82
C PRO A 204 6.67 14.51 0.52
N GLY A 205 5.49 14.90 0.04
CA GLY A 205 4.46 13.95 -0.40
C GLY A 205 3.76 13.17 0.71
N THR A 206 3.90 13.58 1.97
CA THR A 206 3.20 12.96 3.11
C THR A 206 1.87 13.64 3.40
N TYR A 207 0.89 12.87 3.89
CA TYR A 207 -0.42 13.40 4.28
C TYR A 207 -0.33 14.42 5.42
N PHE A 208 0.58 14.17 6.38
CA PHE A 208 0.86 15.09 7.47
C PHE A 208 2.19 15.83 7.20
N PRO A 209 2.19 17.17 7.17
CA PRO A 209 3.41 17.95 7.00
C PRO A 209 4.23 18.00 8.28
N LEU A 210 5.50 18.42 8.16
CA LEU A 210 6.38 18.69 9.30
C LEU A 210 5.76 19.77 10.21
N ARG A 211 5.75 19.51 11.52
CA ARG A 211 5.33 20.48 12.54
C ARG A 211 6.53 20.91 13.37
N ARG A 212 6.63 22.21 13.64
CA ARG A 212 7.70 22.81 14.45
C ARG A 212 7.20 23.15 15.85
N GLY A 213 8.11 23.25 16.82
CA GLY A 213 7.78 23.54 18.22
C GLY A 213 7.20 22.36 19.01
N GLY A 214 7.23 21.15 18.45
CA GLY A 214 6.84 19.93 19.18
C GLY A 214 7.87 19.54 20.23
N LYS A 215 7.41 19.03 21.37
CA LYS A 215 8.24 18.31 22.36
C LYS A 215 7.99 16.82 22.20
N VAL A 216 9.05 16.05 21.99
CA VAL A 216 8.98 14.58 21.92
C VAL A 216 9.60 14.02 23.19
N THR A 217 8.82 13.22 23.92
CA THR A 217 9.34 12.38 24.99
C THR A 217 9.62 10.99 24.43
N LEU A 218 10.87 10.52 24.59
CA LEU A 218 11.27 9.19 24.15
C LEU A 218 11.08 8.23 25.32
N TYR A 219 10.31 7.17 25.09
CA TYR A 219 10.09 6.13 26.08
C TYR A 219 10.90 4.88 25.72
N GLN A 220 11.76 4.47 26.65
CA GLN A 220 12.35 3.15 26.65
C GLN A 220 11.45 2.25 27.52
N ASP A 221 10.88 1.21 26.92
CA ASP A 221 9.96 0.29 27.59
C ASP A 221 8.70 0.95 28.18
N ALA A 222 7.83 0.14 28.82
CA ALA A 222 6.65 0.63 29.52
C ALA A 222 6.99 1.42 30.80
N HIS A 223 8.07 1.01 31.47
CA HIS A 223 8.54 1.55 32.73
C HIS A 223 10.04 1.33 32.86
N VAL A 224 10.74 2.27 33.48
CA VAL A 224 12.15 2.18 33.82
C VAL A 224 12.31 2.53 35.30
N HIS A 225 13.03 1.70 36.04
CA HIS A 225 13.34 2.00 37.45
C HIS A 225 14.45 3.04 37.56
N ASP A 226 14.33 3.89 38.56
CA ASP A 226 15.29 4.96 38.80
C ASP A 226 16.67 4.37 39.17
N GLY A 227 17.74 4.95 38.62
CA GLY A 227 19.12 4.57 38.95
C GLY A 227 19.66 3.29 38.31
N LEU A 228 18.86 2.53 37.56
CA LEU A 228 19.33 1.31 36.87
C LEU A 228 20.08 1.58 35.56
N LEU A 229 19.84 2.74 34.95
CA LEU A 229 20.47 3.11 33.68
C LEU A 229 21.60 4.13 33.91
N PRO A 230 22.66 4.09 33.07
CA PRO A 230 23.77 5.01 33.19
C PRO A 230 23.31 6.46 32.96
N SER A 231 23.93 7.40 33.68
CA SER A 231 23.68 8.82 33.46
C SER A 231 24.38 9.28 32.18
N LEU A 232 23.59 9.75 31.22
CA LEU A 232 24.08 10.31 29.95
C LEU A 232 24.05 11.84 30.02
N LYS A 233 25.15 12.49 29.61
CA LYS A 233 25.21 13.94 29.45
C LYS A 233 24.89 14.31 28.01
N LEU A 234 24.00 15.27 27.84
CA LEU A 234 23.64 15.88 26.57
C LEU A 234 24.40 17.21 26.39
N ASP A 235 24.22 17.81 25.22
CA ASP A 235 24.72 19.16 24.95
C ASP A 235 24.18 20.18 25.98
N GLY A 236 24.95 21.23 26.24
CA GLY A 236 24.64 22.21 27.29
C GLY A 236 24.76 21.68 28.73
N GLY A 237 25.36 20.49 28.94
CA GLY A 237 25.61 19.92 30.26
C GLY A 237 24.36 19.33 30.95
N VAL A 238 23.24 19.25 30.23
CA VAL A 238 21.99 18.66 30.71
C VAL A 238 22.16 17.15 30.86
N ARG A 239 21.62 16.57 31.93
CA ARG A 239 21.55 15.11 32.06
C ARG A 239 20.31 14.59 31.37
N PHE A 240 20.46 13.55 30.57
CA PHE A 240 19.34 12.83 29.99
C PHE A 240 18.47 12.24 31.10
N GLN A 241 17.18 12.49 31.04
CA GLN A 241 16.19 11.97 31.97
C GLN A 241 15.34 10.94 31.25
N GLN A 242 15.21 9.75 31.86
CA GLN A 242 14.37 8.68 31.35
C GLN A 242 12.96 8.86 31.89
N GLU A 243 12.00 8.93 30.98
CA GLU A 243 10.59 9.09 31.33
C GLU A 243 9.87 7.73 31.37
N LYS A 244 8.76 7.66 32.10
CA LYS A 244 8.05 6.42 32.40
C LYS A 244 6.75 6.35 31.59
N CYS A 245 6.77 5.64 30.45
CA CYS A 245 5.67 5.62 29.48
C CYS A 245 4.28 5.39 30.08
N TRP A 246 4.11 4.28 30.80
CA TRP A 246 2.80 3.91 31.35
C TRP A 246 2.37 4.81 32.51
N GLN A 247 3.32 5.41 33.23
CA GLN A 247 3.03 6.42 34.23
C GLN A 247 2.48 7.69 33.56
N ASP A 248 3.10 8.15 32.48
CA ASP A 248 2.65 9.33 31.74
C ASP A 248 1.31 9.11 31.04
N ILE A 249 1.08 7.91 30.48
CA ILE A 249 -0.23 7.53 29.94
C ILE A 249 -1.29 7.53 31.04
N PHE A 250 -1.01 6.94 32.21
CA PHE A 250 -1.93 6.94 33.34
C PHE A 250 -2.25 8.37 33.79
N ASN A 251 -1.24 9.22 33.93
CA ASN A 251 -1.39 10.63 34.31
C ASN A 251 -2.24 11.39 33.27
N ALA A 252 -1.98 11.19 31.98
CA ALA A 252 -2.71 11.83 30.89
C ALA A 252 -4.20 11.44 30.88
N ILE A 253 -4.52 10.15 31.07
CA ILE A 253 -5.90 9.67 31.19
C ILE A 253 -6.57 10.27 32.44
N SER A 254 -5.91 10.20 33.59
CA SER A 254 -6.43 10.69 34.87
C SER A 254 -6.80 12.17 34.82
N GLN A 255 -5.91 12.98 34.23
CA GLN A 255 -6.02 14.44 34.19
C GLN A 255 -6.88 14.95 33.03
N ALA A 256 -7.29 14.10 32.09
CA ALA A 256 -8.10 14.50 30.95
C ALA A 256 -9.45 15.10 31.40
N ARG A 257 -9.86 16.19 30.74
CA ARG A 257 -11.12 16.91 31.05
C ARG A 257 -12.11 16.98 29.89
N ARG A 258 -11.71 16.56 28.69
CA ARG A 258 -12.53 16.76 27.47
C ARG A 258 -12.65 15.50 26.62
N LEU A 259 -11.52 14.89 26.28
CA LEU A 259 -11.49 13.71 25.43
C LEU A 259 -10.37 12.75 25.82
N ILE A 260 -10.62 11.46 25.59
CA ILE A 260 -9.65 10.37 25.63
C ILE A 260 -9.96 9.48 24.42
N TYR A 261 -9.07 9.48 23.42
CA TYR A 261 -9.19 8.64 22.23
C TYR A 261 -8.08 7.60 22.22
N ILE A 262 -8.45 6.33 22.14
CA ILE A 262 -7.50 5.21 22.14
C ILE A 262 -7.76 4.36 20.91
N ALA A 263 -6.71 4.15 20.11
CA ALA A 263 -6.72 3.16 19.04
C ALA A 263 -5.66 2.10 19.36
N GLY A 264 -5.99 0.83 19.19
CA GLY A 264 -5.09 -0.26 19.53
C GLY A 264 -5.43 -1.55 18.82
N TRP A 265 -4.39 -2.30 18.46
CA TRP A 265 -4.53 -3.66 17.95
C TRP A 265 -5.20 -4.58 18.99
N SER A 266 -4.86 -4.41 20.26
CA SER A 266 -5.51 -5.06 21.39
C SER A 266 -5.50 -4.13 22.59
N VAL A 267 -6.59 -4.10 23.35
CA VAL A 267 -6.72 -3.32 24.58
C VAL A 267 -7.22 -4.24 25.68
N TYR A 268 -6.36 -4.57 26.65
CA TYR A 268 -6.74 -5.41 27.77
C TYR A 268 -7.15 -4.56 28.97
N HIS A 269 -8.44 -4.55 29.30
CA HIS A 269 -8.99 -3.60 30.28
C HIS A 269 -8.59 -3.88 31.73
N ASN A 270 -8.17 -5.12 32.06
CA ASN A 270 -7.78 -5.49 33.42
C ASN A 270 -6.32 -5.16 33.77
N ILE A 271 -5.54 -4.58 32.86
CA ILE A 271 -4.16 -4.19 33.17
C ILE A 271 -4.12 -2.99 34.10
N LYS A 272 -3.09 -2.96 34.96
CA LYS A 272 -2.67 -1.77 35.70
C LYS A 272 -1.49 -1.12 34.98
N LEU A 273 -1.61 0.17 34.70
CA LEU A 273 -0.56 0.98 34.06
C LEU A 273 0.58 1.29 35.03
N VAL A 274 0.27 1.59 36.28
CA VAL A 274 1.27 1.83 37.34
C VAL A 274 1.25 0.64 38.29
N ARG A 275 2.41 0.00 38.47
CA ARG A 275 2.54 -1.26 39.22
C ARG A 275 3.54 -1.20 40.38
N THR A 276 4.11 -0.03 40.64
CA THR A 276 5.04 0.21 41.75
C THR A 276 4.30 0.21 43.09
N ASP A 277 4.99 -0.03 44.19
CA ASP A 277 4.40 -0.21 45.53
C ASP A 277 3.54 0.97 46.05
N ASN A 278 3.70 2.17 45.46
CA ASN A 278 2.90 3.37 45.75
C ASN A 278 1.80 3.65 44.70
N GLY A 279 1.53 2.70 43.79
CA GLY A 279 0.59 2.86 42.69
C GLY A 279 -0.87 2.76 43.14
N THR A 280 -1.75 3.55 42.52
CA THR A 280 -3.20 3.41 42.68
C THR A 280 -3.67 2.05 42.15
N ASP A 281 -4.50 1.36 42.92
CA ASP A 281 -5.09 0.07 42.54
C ASP A 281 -6.23 0.24 41.51
N CYS A 282 -5.89 0.73 40.31
CA CYS A 282 -6.87 1.07 39.29
C CYS A 282 -6.54 0.38 37.97
N MET A 283 -7.46 -0.44 37.47
CA MET A 283 -7.32 -1.04 36.15
C MET A 283 -7.65 -0.01 35.06
N LEU A 284 -7.09 -0.20 33.87
CA LEU A 284 -7.31 0.67 32.72
C LEU A 284 -8.80 0.83 32.40
N GLY A 285 -9.56 -0.26 32.43
CA GLY A 285 -11.00 -0.22 32.17
C GLY A 285 -11.76 0.63 33.18
N ASP A 286 -11.37 0.57 34.46
CA ASP A 286 -12.04 1.29 35.53
C ASP A 286 -11.81 2.79 35.41
N ILE A 287 -10.56 3.21 35.20
CA ILE A 287 -10.27 4.64 35.04
C ILE A 287 -10.97 5.22 33.82
N LEU A 288 -11.01 4.50 32.68
CA LEU A 288 -11.72 4.96 31.50
C LEU A 288 -13.24 5.11 31.74
N LYS A 289 -13.85 4.18 32.47
CA LYS A 289 -15.26 4.29 32.88
C LYS A 289 -15.50 5.49 33.80
N ILE A 290 -14.65 5.69 34.81
CA ILE A 290 -14.73 6.83 35.72
C ILE A 290 -14.66 8.15 34.94
N LYS A 291 -13.66 8.31 34.05
CA LYS A 291 -13.54 9.51 33.22
C LYS A 291 -14.76 9.73 32.33
N SER A 292 -15.35 8.66 31.78
CA SER A 292 -16.58 8.76 31.00
C SER A 292 -17.77 9.24 31.84
N GLN A 293 -17.90 8.77 33.08
CA GLN A 293 -18.95 9.17 34.01
C GLN A 293 -18.79 10.62 34.49
N GLU A 294 -17.55 11.12 34.57
CA GLU A 294 -17.24 12.53 34.82
C GLU A 294 -17.57 13.45 33.61
N GLY A 295 -18.05 12.89 32.49
CA GLY A 295 -18.41 13.64 31.29
C GLY A 295 -17.27 13.82 30.27
N VAL A 296 -16.12 13.17 30.47
CA VAL A 296 -15.05 13.13 29.45
C VAL A 296 -15.49 12.22 28.30
N ARG A 297 -15.31 12.67 27.05
CA ARG A 297 -15.61 11.84 25.89
C ARG A 297 -14.55 10.77 25.69
N VAL A 298 -14.89 9.52 25.99
CA VAL A 298 -13.99 8.37 25.84
C VAL A 298 -14.41 7.56 24.61
N LEU A 299 -13.54 7.50 23.60
CA LEU A 299 -13.78 6.72 22.36
C LEU A 299 -12.63 5.74 22.12
N LEU A 300 -12.98 4.48 21.88
CA LEU A 300 -12.03 3.41 21.61
C LEU A 300 -12.25 2.89 20.18
N LEU A 301 -11.16 2.76 19.42
CA LEU A 301 -11.12 2.07 18.14
C LEU A 301 -10.17 0.88 18.27
N VAL A 302 -10.72 -0.25 18.72
CA VAL A 302 -9.96 -1.50 18.91
C VAL A 302 -10.14 -2.35 17.66
N TRP A 303 -9.05 -2.97 17.18
CA TRP A 303 -9.13 -3.88 16.05
C TRP A 303 -10.04 -5.07 16.39
N ASP A 304 -11.06 -5.27 15.56
CA ASP A 304 -11.90 -6.45 15.59
C ASP A 304 -11.27 -7.50 14.68
N ASP A 305 -10.68 -8.56 15.27
CA ASP A 305 -10.04 -9.64 14.53
C ASP A 305 -11.08 -10.71 14.14
N PRO A 306 -11.54 -10.76 12.88
CA PRO A 306 -12.53 -11.74 12.44
C PRO A 306 -12.01 -13.18 12.48
N THR A 307 -10.70 -13.42 12.63
CA THR A 307 -10.11 -14.75 12.80
C THR A 307 -10.00 -15.19 14.27
N SER A 308 -10.27 -14.28 15.20
CA SER A 308 -10.28 -14.54 16.65
C SER A 308 -11.63 -15.10 17.16
N MET A 309 -12.66 -15.11 16.30
CA MET A 309 -13.90 -15.85 16.55
C MET A 309 -13.64 -17.35 16.39
N SER A 310 -13.85 -18.10 17.47
CA SER A 310 -13.59 -19.54 17.59
C SER A 310 -13.96 -20.34 16.33
N ILE A 311 -12.96 -20.91 15.66
CA ILE A 311 -13.18 -22.08 14.81
C ILE A 311 -13.47 -23.26 15.76
N LEU A 312 -14.71 -23.77 15.70
CA LEU A 312 -15.15 -25.02 16.32
C LEU A 312 -15.08 -25.10 17.87
N GLY A 313 -15.92 -24.31 18.55
CA GLY A 313 -16.50 -24.72 19.85
C GLY A 313 -15.56 -24.83 21.06
N LEU A 314 -14.27 -24.51 20.93
CA LEU A 314 -13.35 -24.41 22.06
C LEU A 314 -13.23 -22.94 22.47
N LYS A 315 -13.90 -22.59 23.58
CA LYS A 315 -13.62 -21.36 24.33
C LYS A 315 -12.17 -21.39 24.81
N ARG A 316 -11.27 -20.68 24.12
CA ARG A 316 -10.10 -20.12 24.80
C ARG A 316 -10.60 -18.95 25.62
N VAL A 317 -10.21 -18.91 26.89
CA VAL A 317 -10.43 -17.76 27.77
C VAL A 317 -9.87 -16.54 27.04
N SER A 318 -10.78 -15.70 26.59
CA SER A 318 -10.49 -14.38 26.03
C SER A 318 -9.76 -13.59 27.10
N ASN A 319 -8.56 -13.10 26.75
CA ASN A 319 -7.72 -12.28 27.62
C ASN A 319 -8.54 -11.16 28.25
#